data_AF-A0A7C2EUL5-F1
#
_entry.id   AF-A0A7C2EUL5-F1
#
_cell.length_a   1.000
_cell.length_b   1.000
_cell.length_c   1.000
_cell.angle_alpha   90.00
_cell.angle_beta   90.00
_cell.angle_gamma   90.00
#
_symmetry.space_group_name_H-M   'P 1'
#
loop_
_entity.id
_entity.type
_entity.pdbx_description
1 polymer ?
#
loop_
_entity_poly.entity_id
_entity_poly.type
_entity_poly.pdbx_seq_one_letter_code
_entity_poly.pdbx_strand_id
1 'polypeptide(L)'
;MRSARTGAAAALGLVLAVLAALAATWTAEAAATPERGEQVATAKGCGTCHALPGEAREKKPGPAFPSPAPRQAASEVLRRLWNHIPGMRQHYMARGSAWPTFNVREMADLLSFLGVQPDQERAANLERGRALLVQKGCLKCHGLAGEGGRVAPDLARVRDFRDPVPLATSLWNKAPAMLERIDASGIPYPIFREGEMTDLLGFLGAFSDVSR
;
A
#
# COMPACT_ATOMS: atom_id res chain seq x y z
N MET A 1 -50.13 -52.26 -3.78
CA MET A 1 -48.73 -51.94 -3.39
C MET A 1 -48.11 -51.01 -4.42
N ARG A 2 -47.81 -49.75 -4.06
CA ARG A 2 -46.75 -48.93 -4.68
C ARG A 2 -46.47 -47.76 -3.73
N SER A 3 -45.34 -47.87 -3.03
CA SER A 3 -44.91 -46.95 -1.98
C SER A 3 -44.28 -45.69 -2.60
N ALA A 4 -44.66 -44.54 -2.06
CA ALA A 4 -44.04 -43.25 -2.32
C ALA A 4 -42.58 -43.22 -1.82
N ARG A 5 -41.66 -42.85 -2.70
CA ARG A 5 -40.26 -42.48 -2.37
C ARG A 5 -39.72 -41.50 -3.41
N THR A 6 -40.17 -40.24 -3.38
CA THR A 6 -39.61 -39.20 -4.27
C THR A 6 -39.44 -37.82 -3.62
N GLY A 7 -39.62 -37.68 -2.30
CA GLY A 7 -39.57 -36.35 -1.63
C GLY A 7 -38.22 -35.95 -1.01
N ALA A 8 -37.44 -36.89 -0.47
CA ALA A 8 -36.28 -36.55 0.35
C ALA A 8 -35.03 -36.14 -0.45
N ALA A 9 -34.83 -36.71 -1.64
CA ALA A 9 -33.64 -36.45 -2.46
C ALA A 9 -33.65 -35.04 -3.08
N ALA A 10 -34.82 -34.52 -3.44
CA ALA A 10 -34.95 -33.20 -4.05
C ALA A 10 -34.71 -32.06 -3.05
N ALA A 11 -35.17 -32.21 -1.80
CA ALA A 11 -34.95 -31.21 -0.75
C ALA A 11 -33.48 -31.10 -0.33
N LEU A 12 -32.76 -32.22 -0.27
CA LEU A 12 -31.32 -32.24 0.06
C LEU A 12 -30.46 -31.62 -1.06
N GLY A 13 -30.84 -31.84 -2.32
CA GLY A 13 -30.17 -31.24 -3.49
C GLY A 13 -30.34 -29.72 -3.56
N LEU A 14 -31.52 -29.20 -3.18
CA LEU A 14 -31.77 -27.75 -3.14
C LEU A 14 -31.00 -27.07 -2.01
N VAL A 15 -30.91 -27.69 -0.83
CA VAL A 15 -30.14 -27.17 0.31
C VAL A 15 -28.63 -27.17 0.01
N LEU A 16 -28.11 -28.22 -0.61
CA LEU A 16 -26.70 -28.27 -1.05
C LEU A 16 -26.38 -27.25 -2.14
N ALA A 17 -27.30 -27.02 -3.10
CA ALA A 17 -27.12 -26.00 -4.13
C ALA A 17 -27.16 -24.57 -3.56
N VAL A 18 -28.03 -24.29 -2.58
CA VAL A 18 -28.10 -23.01 -1.88
C VAL A 18 -26.85 -22.79 -1.01
N LEU A 19 -26.36 -23.82 -0.30
CA LEU A 19 -25.11 -23.73 0.46
C LEU A 19 -23.88 -23.57 -0.44
N ALA A 20 -23.84 -24.20 -1.61
CA ALA A 20 -22.77 -24.00 -2.59
C ALA A 20 -22.81 -22.61 -3.22
N ALA A 21 -24.01 -22.05 -3.48
CA ALA A 21 -24.17 -20.68 -3.95
C ALA A 21 -23.80 -19.64 -2.88
N LEU A 22 -24.08 -19.92 -1.60
CA LEU A 22 -23.65 -19.09 -0.47
C LEU A 22 -22.16 -19.24 -0.14
N ALA A 23 -21.53 -20.37 -0.48
CA ALA A 23 -20.09 -20.56 -0.35
C ALA A 23 -19.32 -19.90 -1.51
N ALA A 24 -19.88 -19.92 -2.72
CA ALA A 24 -19.29 -19.28 -3.90
C ALA A 24 -19.27 -17.75 -3.81
N THR A 25 -20.14 -17.14 -3.00
CA THR A 25 -20.08 -15.71 -2.68
C THR A 25 -19.05 -15.36 -1.60
N TRP A 26 -18.44 -16.37 -0.95
CA TRP A 26 -17.46 -16.18 0.13
C TRP A 26 -16.00 -16.35 -0.29
N THR A 27 -15.71 -16.85 -1.50
CA THR A 27 -14.33 -17.20 -1.90
C THR A 27 -13.71 -16.33 -3.00
N ALA A 28 -14.29 -15.17 -3.29
CA ALA A 28 -13.60 -14.14 -4.06
C ALA A 28 -13.47 -12.91 -3.17
N GLU A 29 -12.30 -12.75 -2.57
CA GLU A 29 -11.84 -11.45 -2.08
C GLU A 29 -11.96 -10.48 -3.27
N ALA A 30 -13.03 -9.68 -3.33
CA ALA A 30 -13.37 -8.92 -4.53
C ALA A 30 -12.18 -8.03 -4.93
N ALA A 31 -11.73 -8.15 -6.19
CA ALA A 31 -10.60 -7.40 -6.72
C ALA A 31 -10.75 -5.89 -6.44
N ALA A 32 -9.67 -5.26 -5.99
CA ALA A 32 -9.69 -3.86 -5.57
C ALA A 32 -10.19 -2.93 -6.69
N THR A 33 -11.03 -1.94 -6.36
CA THR A 33 -11.62 -1.04 -7.37
C THR A 33 -11.35 0.43 -7.08
N PRO A 34 -11.23 1.29 -8.11
CA PRO A 34 -11.06 2.73 -7.92
C PRO A 34 -12.18 3.38 -7.12
N GLU A 35 -13.43 2.93 -7.29
CA GLU A 35 -14.60 3.49 -6.60
C GLU A 35 -14.54 3.22 -5.09
N ARG A 36 -14.15 2.00 -4.69
CA ARG A 36 -13.90 1.69 -3.28
C ARG A 36 -12.70 2.46 -2.74
N GLY A 37 -11.68 2.68 -3.57
CA GLY A 37 -10.52 3.48 -3.18
C GLY A 37 -10.86 4.96 -2.94
N GLU A 38 -11.77 5.53 -3.73
CA GLU A 38 -12.30 6.87 -3.50
C GLU A 38 -13.11 6.95 -2.19
N GLN A 39 -13.92 5.93 -1.90
CA GLN A 39 -14.65 5.82 -0.62
C GLN A 39 -13.67 5.74 0.56
N VAL A 40 -12.59 4.97 0.43
CA VAL A 40 -11.51 4.90 1.42
C VAL A 40 -10.84 6.27 1.57
N ALA A 41 -10.51 6.97 0.48
CA ALA A 41 -9.90 8.30 0.54
C ALA A 41 -10.80 9.33 1.25
N THR A 42 -12.11 9.27 0.99
CA THR A 42 -13.12 10.08 1.70
C THR A 42 -13.15 9.73 3.18
N ALA A 43 -13.32 8.45 3.53
CA ALA A 43 -13.45 7.98 4.90
C ALA A 43 -12.21 8.22 5.76
N LYS A 44 -11.01 8.20 5.15
CA LYS A 44 -9.73 8.45 5.83
C LYS A 44 -9.36 9.94 5.83
N GLY A 45 -10.22 10.81 5.30
CA GLY A 45 -10.08 12.26 5.38
C GLY A 45 -9.13 12.88 4.37
N CYS A 46 -8.70 12.16 3.33
CA CYS A 46 -7.81 12.68 2.28
C CYS A 46 -8.41 13.92 1.59
N GLY A 47 -9.74 13.95 1.45
CA GLY A 47 -10.51 15.08 0.91
C GLY A 47 -10.34 16.40 1.67
N THR A 48 -9.83 16.38 2.90
CA THR A 48 -9.55 17.61 3.67
C THR A 48 -8.45 18.45 3.01
N CYS A 49 -7.50 17.79 2.34
CA CYS A 49 -6.34 18.43 1.74
C CYS A 49 -6.24 18.21 0.23
N HIS A 50 -6.77 17.12 -0.29
CA HIS A 50 -6.83 16.83 -1.72
C HIS A 50 -8.24 17.07 -2.23
N ALA A 51 -8.38 17.58 -3.46
CA ALA A 51 -9.68 17.52 -4.13
C ALA A 51 -9.92 16.10 -4.63
N LEU A 52 -11.03 15.50 -4.20
CA LEU A 52 -11.54 14.24 -4.70
C LEU A 52 -12.25 14.46 -6.05
N PRO A 53 -12.54 13.40 -6.82
CA PRO A 53 -13.24 13.51 -8.08
C PRO A 53 -14.55 14.30 -7.95
N GLY A 54 -14.76 15.27 -8.85
CA GLY A 54 -15.94 16.14 -8.81
C GLY A 54 -15.86 17.29 -7.80
N GLU A 55 -14.86 17.34 -6.92
CA GLU A 55 -14.65 18.48 -6.01
C GLU A 55 -13.80 19.58 -6.66
N ALA A 56 -14.11 20.83 -6.33
CA ALA A 56 -13.25 21.95 -6.69
C ALA A 56 -11.97 21.95 -5.83
N ARG A 57 -10.82 22.27 -6.43
CA ARG A 57 -9.54 22.36 -5.72
C ARG A 57 -9.52 23.51 -4.70
N GLU A 58 -10.16 24.63 -5.01
CA GLU A 58 -10.27 25.82 -4.15
C GLU A 58 -8.98 26.12 -3.35
N LYS A 59 -9.07 26.25 -2.02
CA LYS A 59 -7.98 26.53 -1.08
C LYS A 59 -7.33 25.25 -0.54
N LYS A 60 -7.61 24.08 -1.11
CA LYS A 60 -7.04 22.82 -0.63
C LYS A 60 -5.51 22.79 -0.90
N PRO A 61 -4.67 22.49 0.11
CA PRO A 61 -3.21 22.58 -0.02
C PRO A 61 -2.61 21.49 -0.93
N GLY A 62 -3.27 20.34 -1.07
CA GLY A 62 -2.79 19.22 -1.87
C GLY A 62 -3.18 19.32 -3.35
N PRO A 63 -2.51 18.53 -4.23
CA PRO A 63 -2.98 18.34 -5.60
C PRO A 63 -4.33 17.61 -5.62
N ALA A 64 -5.12 17.84 -6.67
CA ALA A 64 -6.34 17.07 -6.90
C ALA A 64 -6.01 15.62 -7.30
N PHE A 65 -6.85 14.68 -6.90
CA PHE A 65 -6.79 13.32 -7.41
C PHE A 65 -7.56 13.23 -8.74
N PRO A 66 -6.90 12.90 -9.86
CA PRO A 66 -7.58 12.72 -11.13
C PRO A 66 -8.47 11.48 -11.11
N SER A 67 -9.60 11.53 -11.82
CA SER A 67 -10.44 10.36 -12.09
C SER A 67 -10.86 10.33 -13.58
N PRO A 68 -10.55 9.25 -14.32
CA PRO A 68 -9.71 8.14 -13.90
C PRO A 68 -8.26 8.58 -13.67
N ALA A 69 -7.59 8.02 -12.67
CA ALA A 69 -6.16 8.25 -12.48
C ALA A 69 -5.36 7.60 -13.62
N PRO A 70 -4.26 8.25 -14.09
CA PRO A 70 -3.41 7.66 -15.10
C PRO A 70 -2.79 6.36 -14.58
N ARG A 71 -2.72 5.34 -15.45
CA ARG A 71 -2.06 4.06 -15.14
C ARG A 71 -0.58 4.30 -14.85
N GLN A 72 -0.07 3.67 -13.79
CA GLN A 72 1.31 3.89 -13.35
C GLN A 72 1.84 2.77 -12.46
N ALA A 73 3.17 2.67 -12.41
CA ALA A 73 3.88 1.74 -11.54
C ALA A 73 3.59 2.02 -10.06
N ALA A 74 3.51 0.96 -9.25
CA ALA A 74 3.35 1.10 -7.81
C ALA A 74 4.55 1.80 -7.17
N SER A 75 5.77 1.47 -7.63
CA SER A 75 7.00 2.10 -7.17
C SER A 75 7.02 3.61 -7.39
N GLU A 76 6.37 4.10 -8.45
CA GLU A 76 6.28 5.52 -8.78
C GLU A 76 5.22 6.25 -7.91
N VAL A 77 4.10 5.60 -7.61
CA VAL A 77 3.13 6.10 -6.61
C VAL A 77 3.78 6.14 -5.23
N LEU A 78 4.44 5.07 -4.80
CA LEU A 78 5.16 5.00 -3.52
C LEU A 78 6.27 6.04 -3.42
N ARG A 79 7.00 6.31 -4.51
CA ARG A 79 8.01 7.37 -4.57
C ARG A 79 7.41 8.74 -4.26
N ARG A 80 6.35 9.11 -4.97
CA ARG A 80 5.68 10.42 -4.77
C ARG A 80 5.06 10.51 -3.39
N LEU A 81 4.42 9.44 -2.93
CA LEU A 81 3.83 9.35 -1.60
C LEU A 81 4.91 9.57 -0.53
N TRP A 82 6.01 8.81 -0.58
CA TRP A 82 7.12 8.93 0.36
C TRP A 82 7.70 10.34 0.39
N ASN A 83 7.97 10.93 -0.78
CA ASN A 83 8.48 12.29 -0.85
C ASN A 83 7.49 13.33 -0.31
N HIS A 84 6.19 13.04 -0.35
CA HIS A 84 5.12 13.93 0.11
C HIS A 84 4.77 13.80 1.60
N ILE A 85 5.16 12.69 2.26
CA ILE A 85 4.85 12.38 3.66
C ILE A 85 5.18 13.52 4.65
N PRO A 86 6.34 14.20 4.61
CA PRO A 86 6.64 15.29 5.54
C PRO A 86 5.64 16.45 5.45
N GLY A 87 5.25 16.82 4.22
CA GLY A 87 4.26 17.88 3.98
C GLY A 87 2.86 17.48 4.46
N MET A 88 2.44 16.24 4.19
CA MET A 88 1.18 15.71 4.72
C MET A 88 1.18 15.73 6.26
N ARG A 89 2.27 15.28 6.90
CA ARG A 89 2.39 15.25 8.36
C ARG A 89 2.24 16.65 8.96
N GLN A 90 2.88 17.66 8.37
CA GLN A 90 2.74 19.05 8.81
C GLN A 90 1.27 19.51 8.78
N HIS A 91 0.52 19.17 7.73
CA HIS A 91 -0.89 19.54 7.63
C HIS A 91 -1.80 18.78 8.61
N TYR A 92 -1.53 17.50 8.87
CA TYR A 92 -2.21 16.72 9.92
C TYR A 92 -1.96 17.33 11.30
N MET A 93 -0.69 17.60 11.64
CA MET A 93 -0.31 18.19 12.93
C MET A 93 -0.92 19.58 13.13
N ALA A 94 -0.86 20.46 12.12
CA ALA A 94 -1.42 21.81 12.21
C ALA A 94 -2.94 21.84 12.41
N ARG A 95 -3.64 20.74 12.11
CA ARG A 95 -5.09 20.58 12.28
C ARG A 95 -5.46 19.76 13.52
N GLY A 96 -4.49 19.28 14.29
CA GLY A 96 -4.72 18.34 15.39
C GLY A 96 -5.35 17.02 14.92
N SER A 97 -5.21 16.67 13.64
CA SER A 97 -5.78 15.46 13.05
C SER A 97 -4.83 14.29 13.23
N ALA A 98 -5.38 13.13 13.58
CA ALA A 98 -4.61 11.90 13.63
C ALA A 98 -4.18 11.46 12.22
N TRP A 99 -2.99 10.88 12.11
CA TRP A 99 -2.54 10.21 10.89
C TRP A 99 -3.40 8.96 10.67
N PRO A 100 -4.12 8.82 9.53
CA PRO A 100 -4.99 7.69 9.32
C PRO A 100 -4.18 6.41 9.14
N THR A 101 -4.74 5.26 9.51
CA THR A 101 -4.15 3.95 9.24
C THR A 101 -5.01 3.16 8.28
N PHE A 102 -4.38 2.30 7.48
CA PHE A 102 -5.04 1.43 6.52
C PHE A 102 -4.86 -0.04 6.88
N ASN A 103 -5.86 -0.87 6.63
CA ASN A 103 -5.66 -2.30 6.44
C ASN A 103 -5.29 -2.61 4.98
N VAL A 104 -4.90 -3.85 4.71
CA VAL A 104 -4.44 -4.29 3.38
C VAL A 104 -5.53 -4.11 2.30
N ARG A 105 -6.79 -4.39 2.62
CA ARG A 105 -7.90 -4.25 1.68
C ARG A 105 -8.16 -2.78 1.34
N GLU A 106 -8.20 -1.91 2.35
CA GLU A 106 -8.35 -0.46 2.15
C GLU A 106 -7.20 0.10 1.31
N MET A 107 -5.97 -0.33 1.56
CA MET A 107 -4.82 0.10 0.78
C MET A 107 -4.88 -0.42 -0.67
N ALA A 108 -5.34 -1.65 -0.90
CA ALA A 108 -5.49 -2.19 -2.25
C ALA A 108 -6.48 -1.34 -3.06
N ASP A 109 -7.64 -1.03 -2.48
CA ASP A 109 -8.65 -0.15 -3.07
C ASP A 109 -8.06 1.26 -3.31
N LEU A 110 -7.35 1.84 -2.33
CA LEU A 110 -6.71 3.15 -2.48
C LEU A 110 -5.66 3.19 -3.60
N LEU A 111 -4.81 2.16 -3.72
CA LEU A 111 -3.83 2.09 -4.80
C LEU A 111 -4.49 1.93 -6.17
N SER A 112 -5.61 1.21 -6.25
CA SER A 112 -6.44 1.10 -7.46
C SER A 112 -7.00 2.47 -7.86
N PHE A 113 -7.51 3.24 -6.90
CA PHE A 113 -7.95 4.63 -7.10
C PHE A 113 -6.82 5.56 -7.56
N LEU A 114 -5.61 5.34 -7.07
CA LEU A 114 -4.41 6.08 -7.49
C LEU A 114 -3.83 5.58 -8.83
N GLY A 115 -4.49 4.66 -9.53
CA GLY A 115 -4.09 4.19 -10.87
C GLY A 115 -2.91 3.22 -10.88
N VAL A 116 -2.59 2.59 -9.74
CA VAL A 116 -1.52 1.59 -9.67
C VAL A 116 -1.89 0.36 -10.49
N GLN A 117 -0.98 -0.05 -11.37
CA GLN A 117 -1.13 -1.25 -12.19
C GLN A 117 0.19 -2.06 -12.15
N PRO A 118 0.16 -3.35 -11.78
CA PRO A 118 1.38 -4.17 -11.65
C PRO A 118 2.19 -4.30 -12.94
N ASP A 119 1.53 -4.24 -14.10
CA ASP A 119 2.15 -4.36 -15.42
C ASP A 119 3.00 -3.15 -15.84
N GLN A 120 2.97 -2.06 -15.06
CA GLN A 120 3.71 -0.83 -15.35
C GLN A 120 5.10 -0.78 -14.70
N GLU A 121 5.47 -1.77 -13.88
CA GLU A 121 6.79 -1.78 -13.24
C GLU A 121 7.90 -1.96 -14.28
N ARG A 122 8.91 -1.08 -14.21
CA ARG A 122 10.15 -1.26 -14.98
C ARG A 122 11.08 -2.26 -14.28
N ALA A 123 12.01 -2.84 -15.03
CA ALA A 123 13.07 -3.65 -14.45
C ALA A 123 13.94 -2.83 -13.47
N ALA A 124 14.25 -3.40 -12.31
CA ALA A 124 15.07 -2.79 -11.27
C ALA A 124 16.58 -2.97 -11.55
N ASN A 125 17.38 -1.95 -11.21
CA ASN A 125 18.84 -2.04 -11.14
C ASN A 125 19.25 -2.35 -9.69
N LEU A 126 19.56 -3.61 -9.39
CA LEU A 126 19.80 -4.06 -8.02
C LEU A 126 21.05 -3.43 -7.38
N GLU A 127 22.11 -3.21 -8.16
CA GLU A 127 23.32 -2.54 -7.67
C GLU A 127 23.05 -1.09 -7.27
N ARG A 128 22.27 -0.36 -8.09
CA ARG A 128 21.80 0.98 -7.73
C ARG A 128 20.91 0.95 -6.50
N GLY A 129 20.03 -0.04 -6.39
CA GLY A 129 19.17 -0.25 -5.22
C GLY A 129 19.97 -0.45 -3.92
N ARG A 130 21.01 -1.29 -3.97
CA ARG A 130 21.94 -1.50 -2.84
C ARG A 130 22.64 -0.20 -2.45
N ALA A 131 23.15 0.55 -3.43
CA ALA A 131 23.81 1.83 -3.18
C ALA A 131 22.85 2.85 -2.55
N LEU A 132 21.61 2.92 -3.03
CA LEU A 132 20.57 3.81 -2.50
C LEU A 132 20.24 3.48 -1.03
N LEU A 133 20.19 2.21 -0.65
CA LEU A 133 19.92 1.81 0.74
C LEU A 133 20.92 2.43 1.73
N VAL A 134 22.20 2.48 1.35
CA VAL A 134 23.27 3.10 2.13
C VAL A 134 23.21 4.62 2.04
N GLN A 135 23.13 5.16 0.83
CA GLN A 135 23.18 6.61 0.58
C GLN A 135 22.00 7.37 1.18
N LYS A 136 20.80 6.78 1.17
CA LYS A 136 19.59 7.34 1.77
C LYS A 136 19.53 7.14 3.29
N GLY A 137 20.53 6.48 3.88
CA GLY A 137 20.67 6.35 5.33
C GLY A 137 19.71 5.35 5.99
N CYS A 138 19.05 4.48 5.22
CA CYS A 138 18.07 3.52 5.74
C CYS A 138 18.68 2.62 6.84
N LEU A 139 19.93 2.19 6.63
CA LEU A 139 20.68 1.33 7.55
C LEU A 139 21.09 2.01 8.86
N LYS A 140 20.84 3.31 9.04
CA LYS A 140 21.09 3.98 10.33
C LYS A 140 20.09 3.56 11.41
N CYS A 141 18.89 3.17 11.01
CA CYS A 141 17.85 2.70 11.93
C CYS A 141 17.46 1.26 11.68
N HIS A 142 17.36 0.88 10.41
CA HIS A 142 17.05 -0.49 10.00
C HIS A 142 18.30 -1.36 9.91
N GLY A 143 18.12 -2.65 10.14
CA GLY A 143 19.11 -3.66 9.79
C GLY A 143 18.90 -4.22 8.39
N LEU A 144 19.90 -4.91 7.86
CA LEU A 144 19.80 -5.82 6.73
C LEU A 144 20.62 -7.07 7.04
N ALA A 145 19.94 -8.19 7.30
CA ALA A 145 20.56 -9.46 7.69
C ALA A 145 21.47 -9.32 8.94
N GLY A 146 21.01 -8.57 9.94
CA GLY A 146 21.71 -8.35 11.20
C GLY A 146 22.77 -7.22 11.17
N GLU A 147 23.09 -6.68 10.00
CA GLU A 147 24.01 -5.55 9.85
C GLU A 147 23.27 -4.21 9.80
N GLY A 148 23.86 -3.15 10.37
CA GLY A 148 23.26 -1.81 10.42
C GLY A 148 22.53 -1.53 11.74
N GLY A 149 21.45 -0.75 11.66
CA GLY A 149 20.68 -0.29 12.80
C GLY A 149 19.81 -1.39 13.43
N ARG A 150 19.47 -1.22 14.71
CA ARG A 150 18.59 -2.13 15.47
C ARG A 150 17.37 -1.43 16.06
N VAL A 151 17.13 -0.20 15.65
CA VAL A 151 16.03 0.64 16.17
C VAL A 151 14.73 0.29 15.46
N ALA A 152 14.81 -0.01 14.17
CA ALA A 152 13.69 -0.40 13.33
C ALA A 152 13.86 -1.85 12.86
N PRO A 153 12.79 -2.49 12.35
CA PRO A 153 12.86 -3.88 11.89
C PRO A 153 13.97 -4.10 10.87
N ASP A 154 14.61 -5.26 10.95
CA ASP A 154 15.53 -5.73 9.93
C ASP A 154 14.80 -5.88 8.60
N LEU A 155 15.25 -5.16 7.58
CA LEU A 155 14.63 -5.15 6.26
C LEU A 155 14.72 -6.53 5.61
N ALA A 156 15.72 -7.36 5.92
CA ALA A 156 15.77 -8.73 5.40
C ALA A 156 14.60 -9.61 5.88
N ARG A 157 13.87 -9.18 6.92
CA ARG A 157 12.69 -9.88 7.47
C ARG A 157 11.37 -9.32 6.94
N VAL A 158 11.39 -8.23 6.19
CA VAL A 158 10.18 -7.62 5.62
C VAL A 158 9.83 -8.34 4.33
N ARG A 159 8.69 -9.03 4.32
CA ARG A 159 8.27 -9.90 3.20
C ARG A 159 7.60 -9.13 2.06
N ASP A 160 7.27 -7.86 2.30
CA ASP A 160 6.31 -7.12 1.49
C ASP A 160 6.94 -6.42 0.27
N PHE A 161 8.27 -6.41 0.10
CA PHE A 161 8.91 -5.55 -0.92
C PHE A 161 8.52 -5.84 -2.38
N ARG A 162 8.00 -7.03 -2.68
CA ARG A 162 7.49 -7.40 -4.01
C ARG A 162 6.00 -7.16 -4.17
N ASP A 163 5.27 -6.98 -3.07
CA ASP A 163 3.83 -6.78 -3.09
C ASP A 163 3.51 -5.32 -2.69
N PRO A 164 3.08 -4.48 -3.65
CA PRO A 164 2.90 -3.06 -3.39
C PRO A 164 1.82 -2.77 -2.35
N VAL A 165 0.83 -3.65 -2.17
CA VAL A 165 -0.28 -3.41 -1.24
C VAL A 165 0.15 -3.49 0.24
N PRO A 166 0.67 -4.63 0.75
CA PRO A 166 1.14 -4.70 2.12
C PRO A 166 2.35 -3.79 2.36
N LEU A 167 3.21 -3.56 1.36
CA LEU A 167 4.29 -2.60 1.47
C LEU A 167 3.77 -1.18 1.71
N ALA A 168 2.84 -0.70 0.86
CA ALA A 168 2.24 0.62 1.02
C ALA A 168 1.52 0.76 2.37
N THR A 169 0.82 -0.29 2.78
CA THR A 169 0.11 -0.37 4.07
C THR A 169 1.09 -0.16 5.23
N SER A 170 2.15 -0.97 5.27
CA SER A 170 3.19 -0.91 6.30
C SER A 170 3.92 0.43 6.29
N LEU A 171 4.33 0.90 5.10
CA LEU A 171 5.06 2.14 4.92
C LEU A 171 4.26 3.34 5.41
N TRP A 172 2.99 3.46 4.99
CA TRP A 172 2.11 4.55 5.41
C TRP A 172 1.82 4.51 6.91
N ASN A 173 1.45 3.35 7.44
CA ASN A 173 1.08 3.22 8.85
C ASN A 173 2.27 3.46 9.80
N LYS A 174 3.50 3.18 9.33
CA LYS A 174 4.73 3.44 10.10
C LYS A 174 5.37 4.79 9.80
N ALA A 175 4.85 5.54 8.83
CA ALA A 175 5.42 6.82 8.41
C ALA A 175 5.64 7.78 9.58
N PRO A 176 4.67 8.07 10.47
CA PRO A 176 4.87 8.99 11.59
C PRO A 176 6.06 8.63 12.48
N ALA A 177 6.19 7.35 12.84
CA ALA A 177 7.30 6.86 13.68
C ALA A 177 8.65 6.92 12.93
N MET A 178 8.66 6.64 11.62
CA MET A 178 9.86 6.80 10.80
C MET A 178 10.29 8.28 10.72
N LEU A 179 9.36 9.21 10.50
CA LEU A 179 9.68 10.64 10.46
C LEU A 179 10.24 11.13 11.79
N GLU A 180 9.60 10.79 12.91
CA GLU A 180 10.09 11.17 14.23
C GLU A 180 11.52 10.67 14.46
N ARG A 181 11.81 9.43 14.03
CA ARG A 181 13.16 8.89 14.15
C ARG A 181 14.16 9.56 13.19
N ILE A 182 13.74 9.88 11.97
CA ILE A 182 14.55 10.62 10.99
C ILE A 182 14.93 11.99 11.59
N ASP A 183 13.94 12.75 12.07
CA ASP A 183 14.11 14.06 12.69
C ASP A 183 15.09 13.98 13.88
N ALA A 184 14.87 13.01 14.79
CA ALA A 184 15.71 12.82 15.97
C ALA A 184 17.15 12.36 15.64
N SER A 185 17.37 11.74 14.49
CA SER A 185 18.68 11.23 14.07
C SER A 185 19.54 12.25 13.31
N GLY A 186 18.98 13.42 12.98
CA GLY A 186 19.67 14.48 12.24
C GLY A 186 20.02 14.11 10.80
N ILE A 187 19.44 13.05 10.26
CA ILE A 187 19.67 12.65 8.87
C ILE A 187 18.72 13.44 7.96
N PRO A 188 19.17 13.88 6.77
CA PRO A 188 18.25 14.45 5.81
C PRO A 188 17.15 13.46 5.46
N TYR A 189 15.90 13.94 5.35
CA TYR A 189 14.80 13.11 4.89
C TYR A 189 15.12 12.55 3.48
N PRO A 190 15.05 11.22 3.28
CA PRO A 190 15.47 10.62 2.02
C PRO A 190 14.45 10.92 0.92
N ILE A 191 14.85 11.74 -0.06
CA ILE A 191 14.04 12.05 -1.24
C ILE A 191 14.44 11.12 -2.39
N PHE A 192 13.46 10.50 -3.04
CA PHE A 192 13.67 9.60 -4.17
C PHE A 192 13.42 10.26 -5.53
N ARG A 193 14.41 10.16 -6.43
CA ARG A 193 14.27 10.51 -7.85
C ARG A 193 13.57 9.41 -8.64
N GLU A 194 13.19 9.73 -9.87
CA GLU A 194 12.58 8.77 -10.78
C GLU A 194 13.38 7.47 -10.84
N GLY A 195 12.68 6.35 -10.72
CA GLY A 195 13.28 5.02 -10.69
C GLY A 195 14.00 4.62 -9.40
N GLU A 196 14.51 5.55 -8.57
CA GLU A 196 15.27 5.17 -7.36
C GLU A 196 14.45 4.27 -6.42
N MET A 197 13.14 4.52 -6.30
CA MET A 197 12.24 3.67 -5.50
C MET A 197 12.13 2.26 -6.08
N THR A 198 11.97 2.13 -7.41
CA THR A 198 11.90 0.81 -8.08
C THR A 198 13.17 0.00 -7.85
N ASP A 199 14.35 0.63 -7.90
CA ASP A 199 15.61 -0.09 -7.69
C ASP A 199 15.80 -0.51 -6.24
N LEU A 200 15.47 0.39 -5.29
CA LEU A 200 15.56 0.08 -3.87
C LEU A 200 14.64 -1.10 -3.52
N LEU A 201 13.38 -1.05 -3.95
CA LEU A 201 12.41 -2.11 -3.70
C LEU A 201 12.79 -3.41 -4.42
N GLY A 202 13.30 -3.30 -5.65
CA GLY A 202 13.83 -4.46 -6.39
C GLY A 202 14.99 -5.13 -5.68
N PHE A 203 15.96 -4.35 -5.19
CA PHE A 203 17.08 -4.87 -4.39
C PHE A 203 16.60 -5.55 -3.11
N LEU A 204 15.74 -4.88 -2.33
CA LEU A 204 15.23 -5.43 -1.07
C LEU A 204 14.38 -6.69 -1.30
N GLY A 205 13.59 -6.72 -2.37
CA GLY A 205 12.82 -7.90 -2.79
C GLY A 205 13.73 -9.07 -3.19
N ALA A 206 14.77 -8.81 -3.99
CA ALA A 206 15.74 -9.85 -4.39
C ALA A 206 16.56 -10.36 -3.19
N PHE A 207 17.00 -9.46 -2.31
CA PHE A 207 17.76 -9.82 -1.11
C PHE A 207 16.96 -10.72 -0.17
N SER A 208 15.67 -10.41 0.01
CA SER A 208 14.76 -11.16 0.89
C SER A 208 14.42 -12.56 0.37
N ASP A 209 14.69 -12.86 -0.90
CA ASP A 209 14.49 -14.21 -1.46
C ASP A 209 15.72 -15.10 -1.29
N VAL A 210 16.92 -14.51 -1.42
CA VAL A 210 18.20 -15.24 -1.27
C VAL A 210 18.58 -15.47 0.19
N SER A 211 18.11 -14.61 1.09
CA SER A 211 18.44 -14.69 2.53
C SER A 211 17.54 -15.66 3.32
N ARG A 212 16.80 -16.52 2.63
CA ARG A 212 15.90 -17.54 3.23
C ARG A 212 16.58 -18.90 3.32
#